data_AF-A0A932VJH0-F1
#
_entry.id   AF-A0A932VJH0-F1
#
_cell.length_a   1.000
_cell.length_b   1.000
_cell.length_c   1.000
_cell.angle_alpha   90.00
_cell.angle_beta   90.00
_cell.angle_gamma   90.00
#
_symmetry.space_group_name_H-M   'P 1'
#
loop_
_entity.id
_entity.type
_entity.pdbx_description
1 polymer ?
#
loop_
_entity_poly.entity_id
_entity_poly.type
_entity_poly.pdbx_seq_one_letter_code
_entity_poly.pdbx_strand_id
1 'polypeptide(L)' 'MTADIASVIFLILKIFFLVGIGLYTLFAAIIVRQEQLMADVLEETFEPVLRVVALAHLAAAAGLFFLALIIL' A
#
# COMPACT_ATOMS: atom_id res chain seq x y z
N MET A 1 21.23 -13.41 26.34
CA MET A 1 20.00 -12.67 26.67
C MET A 1 18.84 -13.47 26.11
N THR A 2 17.94 -13.97 26.95
CA THR A 2 16.71 -14.64 26.49
C THR A 2 15.73 -13.58 26.02
N ALA A 3 15.07 -13.79 24.88
CA ALA A 3 13.99 -12.92 24.44
C ALA A 3 12.88 -12.92 25.50
N ASP A 4 12.54 -11.74 26.02
CA ASP A 4 11.39 -11.60 26.91
C ASP A 4 10.09 -11.67 26.10
N ILE A 5 8.98 -11.97 26.77
CA ILE A 5 7.67 -12.14 26.12
C ILE A 5 7.26 -10.86 25.36
N ALA A 6 7.56 -9.67 25.87
CA ALA A 6 7.22 -8.43 25.20
C ALA A 6 8.00 -8.27 23.88
N SER A 7 9.30 -8.60 23.86
CA SER A 7 10.13 -8.55 22.65
C SER A 7 9.59 -9.47 21.53
N VAL A 8 9.10 -10.66 21.89
CA VAL A 8 8.46 -11.59 20.96
C VAL A 8 7.14 -11.02 20.43
N ILE A 9 6.31 -10.45 21.30
CA ILE A 9 5.04 -9.82 20.89
C ILE A 9 5.30 -8.66 19.92
N PHE A 10 6.28 -7.79 20.21
CA PHE A 10 6.63 -6.68 19.32
C PHE A 10 7.13 -7.16 17.96
N LEU A 11 7.92 -8.23 17.91
CA LEU A 11 8.35 -8.82 16.64
C LEU A 11 7.16 -9.31 15.81
N ILE A 12 6.21 -10.01 16.44
CA ILE A 12 5.00 -10.48 15.77
C ILE A 12 4.22 -9.29 15.22
N LEU A 13 3.98 -8.26 16.04
CA LEU A 13 3.24 -7.07 15.61
C LEU A 13 3.90 -6.37 14.42
N LYS A 14 5.24 -6.22 14.42
CA LYS A 14 6.00 -5.66 13.29
C LYS A 14 5.79 -6.46 12.01
N ILE A 15 5.89 -7.79 12.09
CA ILE A 15 5.66 -8.67 10.93
C ILE A 15 4.24 -8.51 10.38
N PHE A 16 3.23 -8.54 11.26
CA PHE A 16 1.83 -8.35 10.83
C PHE A 16 1.60 -6.97 10.20
N PHE A 17 2.24 -5.93 10.73
CA PHE A 17 2.15 -4.58 10.18
C PHE A 17 2.79 -4.48 8.79
N LEU A 18 3.97 -5.09 8.60
CA LEU A 18 4.64 -5.18 7.30
C LEU A 18 3.78 -5.95 6.30
N VAL A 19 3.20 -7.08 6.68
CA VAL A 19 2.28 -7.85 5.83
C VAL A 19 1.05 -7.00 5.47
N GLY A 20 0.44 -6.32 6.44
CA GLY A 20 -0.73 -5.47 6.22
C GLY A 20 -0.46 -4.34 5.23
N ILE A 21 0.63 -3.60 5.39
CA ILE A 21 1.01 -2.52 4.46
C ILE A 21 1.40 -3.10 3.08
N GLY A 22 2.05 -4.27 3.04
CA GLY A 22 2.36 -4.95 1.78
C GLY A 22 1.10 -5.29 0.99
N LEU A 23 0.09 -5.87 1.65
CA LEU A 23 -1.22 -6.16 1.05
C LEU A 23 -1.93 -4.87 0.62
N TYR A 24 -1.86 -3.81 1.42
CA TYR A 24 -2.42 -2.51 1.06
C TYR A 24 -1.76 -1.91 -0.19
N THR A 25 -0.44 -2.05 -0.31
CA THR A 25 0.30 -1.59 -1.50
C THR A 25 -0.11 -2.36 -2.75
N LEU A 26 -0.28 -3.68 -2.64
CA LEU A 26 -0.81 -4.51 -3.72
C LEU A 26 -2.24 -4.07 -4.12
N PHE A 27 -3.09 -3.78 -3.13
CA PHE A 27 -4.42 -3.24 -3.38
C PHE A 27 -4.39 -1.91 -4.11
N ALA A 28 -3.51 -0.98 -3.72
CA ALA A 28 -3.32 0.29 -4.42
C ALA A 28 -2.91 0.07 -5.89
N ALA A 29 -2.07 -0.93 -6.18
CA ALA A 29 -1.72 -1.28 -7.56
C ALA A 29 -2.92 -1.85 -8.35
N ILE A 30 -3.76 -2.64 -7.70
CA ILE A 30 -5.02 -3.12 -8.28
C ILE A 30 -5.94 -1.94 -8.62
N ILE A 31 -6.02 -0.93 -7.76
CA ILE A 31 -6.85 0.26 -8.01
C ILE A 31 -6.40 1.02 -9.26
N VAL A 32 -5.10 1.18 -9.51
CA VAL A 32 -4.60 1.78 -10.76
C VAL A 32 -5.08 1.00 -11.98
N ARG A 33 -5.08 -0.34 -11.91
CA ARG A 33 -5.62 -1.17 -12.99
C ARG A 33 -7.15 -1.03 -13.11
N GLN A 34 -7.88 -0.92 -12.00
CA GLN A 34 -9.34 -0.77 -12.05
C GLN A 34 -9.75 0.58 -12.64
N GLU A 35 -9.02 1.65 -12.30
CA GLU A 35 -9.23 2.97 -12.89
C GLU A 35 -9.00 2.93 -14.41
N GLN A 36 -7.94 2.26 -14.88
CA GLN A 36 -7.71 2.01 -16.30
C GLN A 36 -8.87 1.31 -17.01
N LEU A 37 -9.41 0.24 -16.42
CA LEU A 37 -10.51 -0.51 -17.00
C LEU A 37 -11.84 0.26 -16.97
N MET A 38 -12.03 1.15 -16.00
CA MET A 38 -13.21 2.02 -15.92
C MET A 38 -13.17 3.13 -16.98
N ALA A 39 -11.99 3.70 -17.24
CA ALA A 39 -11.80 4.75 -18.24
C ALA A 39 -12.25 4.33 -19.64
N ASP A 40 -12.11 3.05 -19.99
CA ASP A 40 -12.56 2.50 -21.28
C ASP A 40 -14.09 2.39 -21.41
N VAL A 41 -14.83 2.53 -20.30
CA VAL A 41 -16.30 2.36 -20.25
C VAL A 41 -17.01 3.66 -19.96
N LEU A 42 -16.47 4.46 -19.05
CA LEU A 42 -17.05 5.72 -18.62
C LEU A 42 -16.26 6.82 -19.31
N GLU A 43 -16.86 7.44 -20.34
CA GLU A 43 -16.32 8.63 -20.99
C GLU A 43 -16.43 9.84 -20.04
N GLU A 44 -15.58 9.86 -19.01
CA GLU A 44 -15.58 10.89 -17.97
C GLU A 44 -14.48 11.93 -18.24
N THR A 45 -14.86 13.20 -18.26
CA THR A 45 -13.91 14.33 -18.36
C THR A 45 -12.89 14.36 -17.19
N PHE A 46 -13.18 13.66 -16.09
CA PHE A 46 -12.37 13.65 -14.87
C PHE A 46 -11.29 12.55 -14.86
N GLU A 47 -11.22 11.69 -15.88
CA GLU A 47 -10.25 10.60 -15.99
C GLU A 47 -8.80 11.04 -15.73
N PRO A 48 -8.26 12.13 -16.34
CA PRO A 48 -6.86 12.49 -16.14
C PRO A 48 -6.53 12.85 -14.68
N VAL A 49 -7.50 13.38 -13.93
CA VAL A 49 -7.34 13.72 -12.52
C VAL A 49 -7.35 12.44 -11.67
N LEU A 50 -8.30 11.54 -11.93
CA LEU A 50 -8.37 10.24 -11.25
C LEU A 50 -7.09 9.43 -11.47
N ARG A 51 -6.56 9.44 -12.69
CA ARG A 51 -5.30 8.80 -13.05
C ARG A 51 -4.14 9.28 -12.19
N VAL A 52 -3.99 10.60 -12.07
CA VAL A 52 -2.92 11.21 -11.27
C VAL A 52 -3.07 10.86 -9.80
N VAL A 53 -4.30 10.92 -9.26
CA VAL A 53 -4.57 10.57 -7.86
C VAL A 53 -4.27 9.10 -7.58
N ALA A 54 -4.70 8.18 -8.46
CA ALA A 54 -4.46 6.75 -8.30
C ALA A 54 -2.96 6.42 -8.33
N LEU A 55 -2.20 7.02 -9.25
CA LEU A 55 -0.75 6.84 -9.33
C LEU A 55 -0.02 7.45 -8.14
N ALA A 56 -0.41 8.66 -7.71
CA ALA A 56 0.16 9.30 -6.53
C ALA A 56 -0.11 8.49 -5.26
N HIS A 57 -1.31 7.92 -5.15
CA HIS A 57 -1.69 7.04 -4.04
C HIS A 57 -0.85 5.76 -4.03
N LEU A 58 -0.65 5.10 -5.18
CA LEU A 58 0.23 3.94 -5.29
C LEU A 58 1.68 4.29 -4.92
N ALA A 59 2.20 5.41 -5.39
CA ALA A 59 3.54 5.87 -5.05
C ALA A 59 3.69 6.12 -3.54
N ALA A 60 2.70 6.75 -2.90
CA ALA A 60 2.68 6.97 -1.47
C ALA A 60 2.61 5.65 -0.68
N ALA A 61 1.76 4.70 -1.09
CA ALA A 61 1.64 3.38 -0.46
C ALA A 61 2.96 2.59 -0.55
N ALA A 62 3.58 2.55 -1.75
CA ALA A 62 4.87 1.91 -1.96
C ALA A 62 5.99 2.57 -1.14
N GLY A 63 6.01 3.92 -1.08
CA GLY A 63 6.95 4.67 -0.26
C GLY A 63 6.78 4.39 1.24
N LEU A 64 5.54 4.32 1.72
CA LEU A 64 5.23 3.95 3.11
C LEU A 64 5.67 2.52 3.43
N PHE A 65 5.45 1.57 2.52
CA PHE A 65 5.91 0.20 2.68
C PHE A 65 7.44 0.12 2.75
N PHE A 66 8.13 0.85 1.87
CA PHE A 66 9.59 0.91 1.89
C PHE A 66 10.13 1.54 3.18
N LEU A 67 9.50 2.62 3.65
CA LEU A 67 9.84 3.22 4.94
C LEU A 67 9.60 2.24 6.09
N ALA A 68 8.48 1.53 6.08
CA ALA A 68 8.14 0.52 7.10
C ALA A 68 9.19 -0.60 7.17
N LEU A 69 9.72 -1.07 6.03
CA LEU A 69 10.80 -2.07 6.00
C LEU A 69 12.11 -1.59 6.66
N ILE A 70 12.34 -0.27 6.72
CA ILE A 70 13.55 0.30 7.31
C ILE A 70 13.39 0.54 8.81
N ILE A 71 12.21 0.99 9.25
CA ILE A 71 12.01 1.50 10.61
C ILE A 71 11.30 0.55 11.57
N LEU A 72 10.58 -0.47 11.06
CA LEU A 72 9.90 -1.48 11.87
C LEU A 72 10.74 -2.75 11.97
#